data_AF-A0A432GY39-F1
#
_entry.id   AF-A0A432GY39-F1
#
_cell.length_a   1.000
_cell.length_b   1.000
_cell.length_c   1.000
_cell.angle_alpha   90.00
_cell.angle_beta   90.00
_cell.angle_gamma   90.00
#
_symmetry.space_group_name_H-M   'P 1'
#
loop_
_entity.id
_entity.type
_entity.pdbx_description
1 polymer ?
#
loop_
_entity_poly.entity_id
_entity_poly.type
_entity_poly.pdbx_seq_one_letter_code
_entity_poly.pdbx_strand_id
1 'polypeptide(L)'
;MEQILDNVDLLILGAAFVSLIATVVMFKRSRNQEVDHPKFGHMTAPTLLLVILTMLLFLTWITVAVSYIDLGGMNVVVAMGVATIKGSLVALYFMHLRWDRPYNAVILVASLFFLGLFLSFALLDTGEYNTSLIDDPFLKIPSEQFGVEQG
;
A
#
# COMPACT_ATOMS: atom_id res chain seq x y z
N MET A 1 -30.32 13.69 5.31
CA MET A 1 -30.31 12.82 4.12
C MET A 1 -28.92 12.27 3.83
N GLU A 2 -27.83 13.00 4.13
CA GLU A 2 -26.45 12.54 3.91
C GLU A 2 -26.06 11.31 4.77
N GLN A 3 -26.47 11.26 6.04
CA GLN A 3 -26.22 10.11 6.94
C GLN A 3 -26.81 8.76 6.47
N ILE A 4 -27.83 8.77 5.61
CA ILE A 4 -28.39 7.55 5.02
C ILE A 4 -27.54 7.11 3.83
N LEU A 5 -26.97 8.05 3.07
CA LEU A 5 -26.13 7.75 1.91
C LEU A 5 -24.80 7.13 2.34
N ASP A 6 -24.17 7.63 3.41
CA ASP A 6 -22.90 7.07 3.91
C ASP A 6 -23.01 5.59 4.36
N ASN A 7 -24.11 5.24 5.03
CA ASN A 7 -24.38 3.84 5.42
C ASN A 7 -24.73 2.97 4.21
N VAL A 8 -25.42 3.51 3.22
CA VAL A 8 -25.82 2.79 2.01
C VAL A 8 -24.61 2.57 1.10
N ASP A 9 -23.70 3.53 0.98
CA ASP A 9 -22.45 3.36 0.21
C ASP A 9 -21.52 2.34 0.87
N LEU A 10 -21.39 2.35 2.20
CA LEU A 10 -20.63 1.34 2.94
C LEU A 10 -21.27 -0.06 2.81
N LEU A 11 -22.59 -0.15 2.83
CA LEU A 11 -23.35 -1.39 2.63
C LEU A 11 -23.19 -1.91 1.19
N ILE A 12 -23.30 -1.02 0.19
CA ILE A 12 -23.13 -1.36 -1.24
C ILE A 12 -21.70 -1.79 -1.52
N LEU A 13 -20.71 -1.07 -0.99
CA LEU A 13 -19.29 -1.42 -1.12
C LEU A 13 -18.97 -2.76 -0.44
N GLY A 14 -19.56 -3.03 0.72
CA GLY A 14 -19.43 -4.32 1.40
C GLY A 14 -20.12 -5.46 0.66
N ALA A 15 -21.34 -5.26 0.16
CA ALA A 15 -22.07 -6.26 -0.60
C ALA A 15 -21.37 -6.57 -1.94
N ALA A 16 -20.90 -5.55 -2.66
CA ALA A 16 -20.14 -5.71 -3.90
C ALA A 16 -18.84 -6.48 -3.67
N PHE A 17 -18.18 -6.23 -2.54
CA PHE A 17 -16.95 -6.92 -2.17
C PHE A 17 -17.17 -8.37 -1.76
N VAL A 18 -18.20 -8.64 -0.95
CA VAL A 18 -18.60 -10.02 -0.59
C VAL A 18 -19.02 -10.79 -1.83
N SER A 19 -19.74 -10.16 -2.76
CA SER A 19 -20.10 -10.73 -4.06
C SER A 19 -18.87 -11.01 -4.92
N LEU A 20 -17.89 -10.10 -4.95
CA LEU A 20 -16.63 -10.28 -5.67
C LEU A 20 -15.81 -11.44 -5.09
N ILE A 21 -15.65 -11.51 -3.77
CA ILE A 21 -14.97 -12.62 -3.09
C ILE A 21 -15.71 -13.93 -3.35
N ALA A 22 -17.04 -13.96 -3.18
CA ALA A 22 -17.85 -15.13 -3.45
C ALA A 22 -17.67 -15.60 -4.90
N THR A 23 -17.65 -14.67 -5.86
CA THR A 23 -17.44 -14.95 -7.29
C THR A 23 -16.04 -15.51 -7.55
N VAL A 24 -14.99 -14.92 -6.97
CA VAL A 24 -13.61 -15.43 -7.15
C VAL A 24 -13.42 -16.79 -6.47
N VAL A 25 -14.03 -17.02 -5.31
CA VAL A 25 -14.01 -18.31 -4.60
C VAL A 25 -14.79 -19.38 -5.37
N MET A 26 -15.96 -19.03 -5.91
CA MET A 26 -16.79 -19.92 -6.73
C MET A 26 -16.07 -20.25 -8.05
N PHE A 27 -15.43 -19.25 -8.67
CA PHE A 27 -14.58 -19.44 -9.85
C PHE A 27 -13.38 -20.35 -9.55
N LYS A 28 -12.76 -20.22 -8.37
CA LYS A 28 -11.69 -21.13 -7.94
C LYS A 28 -12.20 -22.57 -7.76
N ARG A 29 -13.43 -22.76 -7.29
CA ARG A 29 -14.07 -24.09 -7.18
C ARG A 29 -14.31 -24.75 -8.55
N SER A 30 -14.41 -23.96 -9.62
CA SER A 30 -14.61 -24.46 -10.99
C SER A 30 -13.32 -24.89 -11.71
N ARG A 31 -12.13 -24.82 -11.07
CA ARG A 31 -10.84 -25.21 -11.69
C ARG A 31 -10.22 -26.48 -11.12
N ASN A 32 -11.01 -27.41 -10.60
CA ASN A 32 -10.59 -28.81 -10.46
C ASN A 32 -10.77 -29.57 -11.79
N GLN A 33 -10.38 -28.97 -12.91
CA GLN A 33 -10.27 -29.70 -14.17
C GLN A 33 -8.87 -30.29 -14.21
N GLU A 34 -8.80 -31.55 -13.80
CA GLU A 34 -7.64 -32.42 -13.91
C GLU A 34 -7.29 -32.55 -15.39
N VAL A 35 -6.35 -31.73 -15.85
CA VAL A 35 -5.66 -31.94 -17.11
C VAL A 35 -4.34 -32.59 -16.79
N ASP A 36 -4.28 -33.86 -17.16
CA ASP A 36 -3.17 -34.78 -16.91
C ASP A 36 -1.96 -34.29 -17.74
N HIS A 37 -1.04 -33.60 -17.09
CA HIS A 37 0.19 -33.11 -17.71
C HIS A 37 1.38 -33.86 -17.13
N PRO A 38 2.32 -34.31 -17.97
CA PRO A 38 3.50 -35.03 -17.51
C PRO A 38 4.29 -34.18 -16.49
N LYS A 39 4.59 -34.81 -15.34
CA LYS A 39 5.21 -34.20 -14.17
C LYS A 39 6.68 -33.83 -14.42
N PHE A 40 6.93 -32.75 -15.16
CA PHE A 40 8.26 -32.15 -15.27
C PHE A 40 8.16 -30.63 -15.16
N GLY A 41 8.54 -30.10 -13.99
CA GLY A 41 8.62 -28.67 -13.70
C GLY A 41 7.85 -28.26 -12.45
N HIS A 42 8.47 -28.42 -11.27
CA HIS A 42 7.96 -27.84 -10.02
C HIS A 42 8.11 -26.31 -10.06
N MET A 43 7.13 -25.60 -10.61
CA MET A 43 6.95 -24.17 -10.39
C MET A 43 5.65 -23.98 -9.62
N THR A 44 5.69 -23.14 -8.59
CA THR A 44 4.69 -23.01 -7.53
C THR A 44 3.25 -23.09 -8.03
N ALA A 45 2.41 -23.86 -7.32
CA ALA A 45 1.04 -24.10 -7.73
C ALA A 45 0.31 -22.76 -7.93
N PRO A 46 -0.20 -22.44 -9.13
CA PRO A 46 -0.90 -21.19 -9.40
C PRO A 46 -2.13 -21.02 -8.50
N THR A 47 -2.65 -22.13 -7.97
CA THR A 47 -3.70 -22.17 -6.95
C THR A 47 -3.31 -21.45 -5.66
N LEU A 48 -2.06 -21.53 -5.24
CA LEU A 48 -1.56 -20.89 -4.02
C LEU A 48 -1.47 -19.37 -4.21
N LEU A 49 -0.88 -18.91 -5.32
CA LEU A 49 -0.80 -17.49 -5.66
C LEU A 49 -2.18 -16.83 -5.73
N LEU A 50 -3.18 -17.52 -6.30
CA LEU A 50 -4.55 -17.03 -6.35
C LEU A 50 -5.24 -16.96 -4.97
N VAL A 51 -4.95 -17.88 -4.05
CA VAL A 51 -5.44 -17.78 -2.66
C VAL A 51 -4.92 -16.51 -2.02
N ILE A 52 -3.62 -16.27 -2.14
CA ILE A 52 -3.00 -15.13 -1.48
C ILE A 52 -3.46 -13.84 -2.13
N LEU A 53 -3.59 -13.79 -3.47
CA LEU A 53 -4.22 -12.67 -4.18
C LEU A 53 -5.60 -12.33 -3.62
N THR A 54 -6.48 -13.31 -3.40
CA THR A 54 -7.80 -13.05 -2.79
C THR A 54 -7.70 -12.53 -1.37
N MET A 55 -6.73 -13.01 -0.59
CA MET A 55 -6.49 -12.54 0.77
C MET A 55 -5.95 -11.10 0.81
N LEU A 56 -5.09 -10.70 -0.14
CA LEU A 56 -4.61 -9.33 -0.28
C LEU A 56 -5.74 -8.38 -0.69
N LEU A 57 -6.64 -8.83 -1.56
CA LEU A 57 -7.81 -8.07 -1.99
C LEU A 57 -8.75 -7.83 -0.79
N PHE A 58 -8.94 -8.84 0.05
CA PHE A 58 -9.65 -8.76 1.33
C PHE A 58 -9.05 -7.72 2.28
N LEU A 59 -7.74 -7.75 2.50
CA LEU A 59 -7.07 -6.73 3.32
C LEU A 59 -7.22 -5.32 2.76
N THR A 60 -7.22 -5.17 1.44
CA THR A 60 -7.39 -3.85 0.79
C THR A 60 -8.80 -3.31 0.99
N TRP A 61 -9.81 -4.17 0.94
CA TRP A 61 -11.17 -3.74 1.25
C TRP A 61 -11.32 -3.33 2.72
N ILE A 62 -10.69 -4.06 3.64
CA ILE A 62 -10.65 -3.64 5.06
C ILE A 62 -10.02 -2.25 5.19
N THR A 63 -8.93 -1.93 4.47
CA THR A 63 -8.35 -0.57 4.54
C THR A 63 -9.31 0.51 4.04
N VAL A 64 -10.08 0.21 3.01
CA VAL A 64 -11.09 1.14 2.48
C VAL A 64 -12.24 1.28 3.47
N ALA A 65 -12.73 0.19 4.07
CA ALA A 65 -13.77 0.22 5.10
C ALA A 65 -13.34 1.02 6.34
N VAL A 66 -12.09 0.83 6.80
CA VAL A 66 -11.51 1.62 7.89
C VAL A 66 -11.41 3.10 7.51
N SER A 67 -11.15 3.45 6.25
CA SER A 67 -11.08 4.85 5.83
C SER A 67 -12.40 5.62 5.91
N TYR A 68 -13.55 4.92 5.93
CA TYR A 68 -14.86 5.53 6.15
C TYR A 68 -15.19 5.74 7.63
N ILE A 69 -14.45 5.10 8.54
CA ILE A 69 -14.63 5.26 9.99
C ILE A 69 -13.59 6.26 10.46
N ASP A 70 -14.03 7.46 10.82
CA ASP A 70 -13.12 8.49 11.29
C ASP A 70 -12.70 8.21 12.75
N LEU A 71 -11.62 7.46 12.95
CA LEU A 71 -11.01 7.21 14.26
C LEU A 71 -10.08 8.36 14.70
N GLY A 72 -10.13 9.51 14.02
CA GLY A 72 -9.24 10.65 14.26
C GLY A 72 -7.77 10.26 14.08
N GLY A 73 -6.90 10.64 15.03
CA GLY A 73 -5.46 10.38 14.95
C GLY A 73 -5.05 8.89 14.88
N MET A 74 -5.94 7.97 15.26
CA MET A 74 -5.68 6.53 15.16
C MET A 74 -5.77 5.97 13.73
N ASN A 75 -6.39 6.70 12.79
CA ASN A 75 -6.52 6.26 11.39
C ASN A 75 -5.16 5.94 10.76
N VAL A 76 -4.15 6.77 11.02
CA VAL A 76 -2.80 6.59 10.46
C VAL A 76 -2.14 5.32 11.00
N VAL A 77 -2.30 5.03 12.30
CA VAL A 77 -1.72 3.84 12.93
C VAL A 77 -2.35 2.57 12.36
N VAL A 78 -3.68 2.56 12.22
CA VAL A 78 -4.40 1.41 11.63
C VAL A 78 -4.05 1.24 10.16
N ALA A 79 -4.04 2.33 9.38
CA ALA A 79 -3.67 2.31 7.97
C ALA A 79 -2.25 1.77 7.77
N MET A 80 -1.29 2.23 8.57
CA MET A 80 0.09 1.74 8.54
C MET A 80 0.20 0.27 8.93
N GLY A 81 -0.51 -0.17 9.99
CA GLY A 81 -0.52 -1.56 10.41
C GLY A 81 -1.03 -2.51 9.32
N VAL A 82 -2.15 -2.17 8.68
CA VAL A 82 -2.69 -2.98 7.59
C VAL A 82 -1.79 -2.95 6.35
N ALA A 83 -1.19 -1.80 6.03
CA ALA A 83 -0.21 -1.68 4.95
C ALA A 83 0.99 -2.60 5.18
N THR A 84 1.53 -2.67 6.40
CA THR A 84 2.63 -3.58 6.76
C THR A 84 2.24 -5.04 6.57
N ILE A 85 1.07 -5.47 7.06
CA ILE A 85 0.61 -6.86 6.92
C ILE A 85 0.46 -7.24 5.43
N LYS A 86 -0.14 -6.35 4.62
CA LYS A 86 -0.25 -6.54 3.17
C LYS A 86 1.13 -6.67 2.53
N GLY A 87 2.06 -5.79 2.87
CA GLY A 87 3.43 -5.81 2.38
C GLY A 87 4.17 -7.11 2.73
N SER A 88 4.02 -7.60 3.97
CA SER A 88 4.62 -8.87 4.39
C SER A 88 4.07 -10.07 3.63
N LEU A 89 2.75 -10.12 3.37
CA LEU A 89 2.13 -11.17 2.56
C LEU A 89 2.62 -11.15 1.12
N VAL A 90 2.76 -9.97 0.50
CA VAL A 90 3.37 -9.82 -0.83
C VAL A 90 4.80 -10.35 -0.83
N ALA A 91 5.62 -9.92 0.13
CA ALA A 91 7.03 -10.32 0.21
C ALA A 91 7.18 -11.83 0.39
N LEU A 92 6.47 -12.44 1.34
CA LEU A 92 6.59 -13.86 1.64
C LEU A 92 6.22 -14.77 0.47
N TYR A 93 5.17 -14.41 -0.27
CA TYR A 93 4.55 -15.31 -1.24
C TYR A 93 4.74 -14.90 -2.70
N PHE A 94 4.60 -13.61 -3.04
CA PHE A 94 4.75 -13.14 -4.42
C PHE A 94 6.22 -12.87 -4.78
N MET A 95 7.04 -12.44 -3.83
CA MET A 95 8.50 -12.37 -4.01
C MET A 95 9.20 -13.70 -3.70
N HIS A 96 8.40 -14.77 -3.50
CA HIS A 96 8.86 -16.14 -3.35
C HIS A 96 9.80 -16.39 -2.15
N LEU A 97 9.89 -15.45 -1.18
CA LEU A 97 10.75 -15.56 0.00
C LEU A 97 10.57 -16.87 0.80
N ARG A 98 9.35 -17.41 0.82
CA ARG A 98 9.02 -18.62 1.58
C ARG A 98 9.59 -19.91 0.97
N TRP A 99 9.81 -19.95 -0.35
CA TRP A 99 10.25 -21.13 -1.10
C TRP A 99 11.63 -20.97 -1.75
N ASP A 100 12.08 -19.73 -2.01
CA ASP A 100 13.42 -19.46 -2.52
C ASP A 100 14.51 -19.52 -1.44
N ARG A 101 15.76 -19.47 -1.91
CA ARG A 101 16.95 -19.37 -1.06
C ARG A 101 16.84 -18.16 -0.12
N PRO A 102 17.36 -18.24 1.12
CA PRO A 102 17.31 -17.13 2.09
C PRO A 102 18.03 -15.85 1.62
N TYR A 103 18.77 -15.92 0.51
CA TYR A 103 19.41 -14.80 -0.16
C TYR A 103 18.42 -13.67 -0.51
N ASN A 104 17.23 -13.99 -1.01
CA ASN A 104 16.22 -12.97 -1.35
C ASN A 104 15.71 -12.23 -0.10
N ALA A 105 15.61 -12.93 1.04
CA ALA A 105 15.24 -12.31 2.30
C ALA A 105 16.30 -11.33 2.82
N VAL A 106 17.58 -11.69 2.70
CA VAL A 106 18.70 -10.82 3.10
C VAL A 106 18.72 -9.55 2.24
N ILE A 107 18.54 -9.66 0.93
CA ILE A 107 18.49 -8.49 0.03
C ILE A 107 17.29 -7.60 0.38
N LEU A 108 16.11 -8.18 0.64
CA LEU A 108 14.92 -7.42 1.02
C LEU A 108 15.12 -6.64 2.33
N VAL A 109 15.72 -7.28 3.34
CA VAL A 109 15.99 -6.63 4.63
C VAL A 109 17.04 -5.53 4.46
N ALA A 110 18.10 -5.79 3.69
CA ALA A 110 19.11 -4.78 3.37
C ALA A 110 18.51 -3.60 2.62
N SER A 111 17.65 -3.84 1.61
CA SER A 111 17.00 -2.76 0.86
C SER A 111 16.03 -1.95 1.71
N LEU A 112 15.25 -2.59 2.60
CA LEU A 112 14.40 -1.90 3.56
C LEU A 112 15.22 -1.07 4.58
N PHE A 113 16.36 -1.58 5.02
CA PHE A 113 17.26 -0.85 5.92
C PHE A 113 17.83 0.40 5.24
N PHE A 114 18.36 0.27 4.01
CA PHE A 114 18.85 1.42 3.25
C PHE A 114 17.74 2.39 2.88
N LEU A 115 16.54 1.91 2.52
CA LEU A 115 15.37 2.75 2.29
C LEU A 115 15.02 3.56 3.54
N GLY A 116 14.96 2.93 4.71
CA GLY A 116 14.69 3.62 5.98
C GLY A 116 15.76 4.67 6.30
N LEU A 117 17.03 4.37 6.03
CA LEU A 117 18.14 5.29 6.24
C LEU A 117 18.06 6.50 5.29
N PHE A 118 17.83 6.27 3.99
CA PHE A 118 17.65 7.35 3.03
C PHE A 118 16.40 8.19 3.29
N LEU A 119 15.29 7.56 3.67
CA LEU A 119 14.08 8.29 4.02
C LEU A 119 14.29 9.15 5.27
N SER A 120 15.00 8.63 6.28
CA SER A 120 15.34 9.39 7.48
C SER A 120 16.22 10.60 7.15
N PHE A 121 17.26 10.42 6.33
CA PHE A 121 18.09 11.53 5.88
C PHE A 121 17.32 12.54 5.03
N ALA A 122 16.48 12.11 4.11
CA ALA A 122 15.66 13.00 3.29
C ALA A 122 14.67 13.84 4.13
N LEU A 123 14.11 13.24 5.19
CA LEU A 123 13.23 13.94 6.11
C LEU A 123 13.98 14.95 7.00
N LEU A 124 15.18 14.60 7.47
CA LEU A 124 16.04 15.52 8.21
C LEU A 124 16.46 16.72 7.34
N ASP A 125 16.85 16.43 6.09
CA ASP A 125 17.24 17.43 5.09
C ASP A 125 16.09 18.40 4.77
N THR A 126 14.89 17.87 4.51
CA THR A 126 13.68 18.68 4.31
C THR A 126 13.34 19.56 5.53
N GLY A 127 13.56 19.05 6.75
CA GLY A 127 13.32 19.79 7.98
C GLY A 127 14.17 21.05 8.11
N GLU A 128 15.42 21.00 7.66
CA GLU A 128 16.36 22.13 7.73
C GLU A 128 16.03 23.22 6.69
N TYR A 129 15.70 22.83 5.45
CA TYR A 129 15.42 23.79 4.38
C TYR A 129 14.19 24.67 4.63
N ASN A 130 13.15 24.15 5.30
CA ASN A 130 11.93 24.91 5.55
C ASN A 130 12.14 26.13 6.46
N THR A 131 13.09 26.07 7.40
CA THR A 131 13.41 27.23 8.28
C THR A 131 14.13 28.33 7.52
N SER A 132 14.97 27.97 6.56
CA SER A 132 15.87 28.92 5.87
C SER A 132 15.16 29.81 4.84
N LEU A 133 13.97 29.42 4.37
CA LEU A 133 13.16 30.17 3.38
C LEU A 133 12.17 31.18 4.00
N ILE A 134 12.12 31.29 5.33
CA ILE A 134 11.23 32.21 6.05
C ILE A 134 11.99 33.45 6.55
N ASP A 135 13.31 33.34 6.66
CA ASP A 135 14.19 34.39 7.16
C ASP A 135 15.08 35.03 6.09
N ASP A 136 14.87 34.71 4.81
CA ASP A 136 15.58 35.40 3.74
C ASP A 136 15.09 36.87 3.61
N PRO A 137 16.00 37.86 3.69
CA PRO A 137 15.64 39.27 3.62
C PRO A 137 14.89 39.68 2.34
N PHE A 138 14.99 38.87 1.28
CA PHE A 138 14.43 39.14 -0.05
C PHE A 138 12.95 38.78 -0.19
N LEU A 139 12.44 37.81 0.59
CA LEU A 139 11.02 37.41 0.59
C LEU A 139 10.13 38.41 1.37
N LYS A 140 10.74 39.23 2.23
CA LYS A 140 10.09 40.34 2.96
C LYS A 140 10.09 41.67 2.18
N ILE A 141 10.72 41.73 1.00
CA ILE A 141 10.75 42.92 0.16
C ILE A 141 9.42 43.00 -0.62
N PRO A 142 8.64 44.10 -0.51
CA PRO A 142 7.47 44.32 -1.35
C PRO A 142 7.86 44.32 -2.83
N SER A 143 7.08 43.65 -3.68
CA SER A 143 7.32 43.54 -5.14
C SER A 143 7.42 44.89 -5.86
N GLU A 144 7.02 45.99 -5.22
CA GLU A 144 7.16 47.36 -5.70
C GLU A 144 8.62 47.85 -5.76
N GLN A 145 9.54 47.25 -5.00
CA GLN A 145 10.96 47.63 -4.97
C GLN A 145 11.81 46.94 -6.04
N PHE A 146 11.28 45.92 -6.72
CA PHE A 146 11.99 45.16 -7.76
C PHE A 146 11.95 45.81 -9.16
N GLY A 147 11.31 46.99 -9.30
CA GLY A 147 11.05 47.64 -10.58
C GLY A 147 11.72 49.01 -10.81
N VAL A 148 12.59 49.47 -9.91
CA VAL A 148 13.20 50.82 -9.98
C VAL A 148 14.71 50.72 -9.80
N GLU A 149 15.42 50.29 -10.84
CA GLU A 149 16.79 50.71 -11.21
C GLU A 149 17.41 49.77 -12.28
N GLN A 150 16.93 49.89 -13.51
CA GLN A 150 17.70 49.49 -14.69
C GLN A 150 17.47 50.57 -15.76
N GLY A 151 18.26 51.64 -15.67
CA GLY A 151 18.47 52.61 -16.74
C GLY A 151 19.60 52.18 -17.66
#